data_AF-A0A3E1KDA7-F1
#
_entry.id   AF-A0A3E1KDA7-F1
#
_cell.length_a   1.000
_cell.length_b   1.000
_cell.length_c   1.000
_cell.angle_alpha   90.00
_cell.angle_beta   90.00
_cell.angle_gamma   90.00
#
_symmetry.space_group_name_H-M   'P 1'
#
loop_
_entity.id
_entity.type
_entity.pdbx_description
1 polymer ?
#
loop_
_entity_poly.entity_id
_entity_poly.type
_entity_poly.pdbx_seq_one_letter_code
_entity_poly.pdbx_strand_id
1 'polypeptide(L)'
;YAKARKGRQHRNRRSPANVSRASSSLKAAAREREPWLIVASPQLHAPSATQLVNLYARRMQIGLAFRDLKSHRYGQAMEDSLTRRGERLQILLLLHTLATFASWLAGLGCEATGIAQWLSPRNSTRKLYSTLRVGRETLVRRWPMEPVSRWLERLRTLPDAVREQMTLVL
;
A
#
# COMPACT_ATOMS: atom_id res chain seq x y z
N TYR A 1 18.05 8.73 14.56
CA TYR A 1 17.42 7.40 14.77
C TYR A 1 18.04 6.41 13.78
N ALA A 2 18.91 5.51 14.25
CA ALA A 2 19.51 4.48 13.41
C ALA A 2 18.67 3.19 13.50
N LYS A 3 18.13 2.73 12.36
CA LYS A 3 17.36 1.49 12.34
C LYS A 3 18.32 0.31 12.44
N ALA A 4 18.10 -0.59 13.40
CA ALA A 4 18.90 -1.80 13.53
C ALA A 4 18.90 -2.60 12.23
N ARG A 5 20.05 -3.19 11.90
CA ARG A 5 20.25 -3.94 10.65
C ARG A 5 19.26 -5.10 10.58
N LYS A 6 18.35 -5.06 9.60
CA LYS A 6 17.36 -6.15 9.40
C LYS A 6 17.93 -7.42 8.77
N GLY A 7 19.22 -7.47 8.43
CA GLY A 7 19.88 -8.67 7.91
C GLY A 7 19.26 -9.25 6.64
N ARG A 8 18.57 -8.45 5.82
CA ARG A 8 17.85 -8.93 4.63
C ARG A 8 18.84 -9.51 3.62
N GLN A 9 18.70 -10.79 3.32
CA GLN A 9 19.52 -11.52 2.35
C GLN A 9 18.62 -12.04 1.23
N HIS A 10 18.98 -11.74 -0.02
CA HIS A 10 18.32 -12.34 -1.17
C HIS A 10 18.82 -13.78 -1.35
N ARG A 11 17.95 -14.76 -1.16
CA ARG A 11 18.27 -16.19 -1.32
C ARG A 11 18.15 -16.59 -2.79
N ASN A 12 18.97 -17.56 -3.21
CA ASN A 12 18.88 -18.09 -4.56
C ASN A 12 17.59 -18.89 -4.75
N ARG A 13 16.88 -18.64 -5.87
CA ARG A 13 15.62 -19.33 -6.19
C ARG A 13 15.79 -20.84 -6.33
N ARG A 14 16.91 -21.30 -6.91
CA ARG A 14 17.23 -22.73 -7.09
C ARG A 14 17.85 -23.38 -5.85
N SER A 15 18.42 -22.59 -4.95
CA SER A 15 19.07 -23.08 -3.73
C SER A 15 18.76 -22.13 -2.58
N PRO A 16 17.58 -22.25 -1.96
CA PRO A 16 17.11 -21.31 -0.93
C PRO A 16 17.98 -21.26 0.32
N ALA A 17 18.83 -22.27 0.54
CA ALA A 17 19.83 -22.29 1.61
C ALA A 17 20.98 -21.29 1.36
N ASN A 18 21.21 -20.88 0.11
CA ASN A 18 22.34 -20.06 -0.28
C ASN A 18 21.94 -18.61 -0.57
N VAL A 19 22.75 -17.67 -0.09
CA VAL A 19 22.61 -16.24 -0.41
C VAL A 19 23.08 -15.99 -1.84
N SER A 20 22.33 -15.16 -2.56
CA SER A 20 22.65 -14.76 -3.92
C SER A 20 23.91 -13.90 -3.98
N ARG A 21 24.90 -14.37 -4.75
CA ARG A 21 26.18 -13.67 -5.01
C ARG A 21 26.13 -12.78 -6.26
N ALA A 22 24.96 -12.59 -6.86
CA ALA A 22 24.81 -11.71 -8.02
C ALA A 22 25.24 -10.27 -7.67
N SER A 23 25.95 -9.61 -8.59
CA SER A 23 26.44 -8.23 -8.39
C SER A 23 25.32 -7.25 -8.03
N SER A 24 24.13 -7.39 -8.64
CA SER A 24 22.95 -6.58 -8.32
C SER A 24 22.46 -6.81 -6.88
N SER A 25 22.46 -8.06 -6.39
CA SER A 25 22.11 -8.43 -5.02
C SER A 25 23.09 -7.83 -4.01
N LEU A 26 24.39 -7.94 -4.27
CA LEU A 26 25.44 -7.39 -3.41
C LEU A 26 25.38 -5.85 -3.37
N LYS A 27 25.21 -5.19 -4.53
CA LYS A 27 25.03 -3.74 -4.60
C LYS A 27 23.79 -3.29 -3.84
N ALA A 28 22.65 -3.98 -3.98
CA ALA A 28 21.44 -3.66 -3.23
C ALA A 28 21.63 -3.82 -1.72
N ALA A 29 22.30 -4.88 -1.27
CA ALA A 29 22.60 -5.11 0.15
C ALA A 29 23.56 -4.06 0.73
N ALA A 30 24.49 -3.54 -0.07
CA ALA A 30 25.43 -2.49 0.33
C ALA A 30 24.81 -1.08 0.39
N ARG A 31 23.79 -0.80 -0.43
CA ARG A 31 23.14 0.53 -0.55
C ARG A 31 22.35 0.98 0.67
N GLU A 32 21.87 0.06 1.51
CA GLU A 32 21.06 0.38 2.70
C GLU A 32 21.87 1.01 3.86
N ARG A 33 23.00 1.67 3.56
CA ARG A 33 23.93 2.26 4.53
C ARG A 33 23.75 3.76 4.73
N GLU A 34 22.98 4.44 3.89
CA GLU A 34 22.82 5.88 3.98
C GLU A 34 21.80 6.26 5.08
N PRO A 35 22.18 7.12 6.05
CA PRO A 35 21.26 7.58 7.07
C PRO A 35 20.18 8.47 6.45
N TRP A 36 18.93 8.32 6.90
CA TRP A 36 17.87 9.23 6.50
C TRP A 36 18.02 10.55 7.25
N LEU A 37 18.28 11.63 6.53
CA LEU A 37 18.11 13.00 7.00
C LEU A 37 16.72 13.48 6.59
N ILE A 38 15.83 13.67 7.56
CA ILE A 38 14.47 14.17 7.33
C ILE A 38 14.41 15.59 7.87
N VAL A 39 14.03 16.53 7.01
CA VAL A 39 13.71 17.91 7.39
C VAL A 39 12.19 18.03 7.49
N ALA A 40 11.69 18.50 8.62
CA ALA A 40 10.27 18.68 8.89
C ALA A 40 9.94 20.16 9.10
N SER A 41 8.69 20.52 8.83
CA SER A 41 8.19 21.88 9.05
C SER A 41 8.31 22.27 10.54
N PRO A 42 8.59 23.53 10.90
CA PRO A 42 8.69 23.98 12.30
C PRO A 42 7.44 23.69 13.15
N GLN A 43 6.26 23.63 12.51
CA GLN A 43 4.99 23.31 13.16
C GLN A 43 4.90 21.85 13.63
N LEU A 44 5.76 20.95 13.14
CA LEU A 44 5.81 19.53 13.51
C LEU A 44 6.75 19.27 14.69
N HIS A 45 6.65 20.10 15.75
CA HIS A 45 7.49 19.97 16.95
C HIS A 45 6.94 18.97 17.98
N ALA A 46 5.61 18.71 17.97
CA ALA A 46 4.98 17.76 18.89
C ALA A 46 5.33 16.29 18.61
N PRO A 47 5.35 15.80 17.35
CA PRO A 47 5.70 14.41 17.07
C PRO A 47 7.18 14.10 17.36
N SER A 48 7.44 12.94 17.96
CA SER A 48 8.79 12.41 18.14
C SER A 48 9.48 12.14 16.81
N ALA A 49 10.81 12.12 16.81
CA ALA A 49 11.61 11.77 15.63
C ALA A 49 11.23 10.39 15.05
N THR A 50 10.82 9.42 15.88
CA THR A 50 10.35 8.11 15.42
C THR A 50 9.00 8.19 14.71
N GLN A 51 8.06 9.01 15.20
CA GLN A 51 6.80 9.26 14.51
C GLN A 51 7.04 9.93 13.15
N LEU A 52 7.94 10.91 13.07
CA LEU A 52 8.31 11.56 11.79
C LEU A 52 8.96 10.58 10.80
N VAL A 53 9.88 9.72 11.26
CA VAL A 53 10.47 8.67 10.42
C VAL A 53 9.41 7.69 9.93
N ASN A 54 8.47 7.29 10.79
CA ASN A 54 7.40 6.38 10.41
C ASN A 54 6.42 7.03 9.42
N LEU A 55 6.11 8.31 9.57
CA LEU A 55 5.33 9.08 8.60
C LEU A 55 6.04 9.13 7.26
N TYR A 56 7.31 9.53 7.24
CA TYR A 56 8.10 9.63 6.01
C TYR A 56 8.27 8.28 5.32
N ALA A 57 8.38 7.18 6.07
CA ALA A 57 8.45 5.83 5.52
C ALA A 57 7.23 5.47 4.66
N ARG A 58 6.06 6.10 4.90
CA ARG A 58 4.85 5.91 4.09
C ARG A 58 4.97 6.47 2.69
N ARG A 59 5.96 7.35 2.38
CA ARG A 59 6.19 7.86 1.01
C ARG A 59 6.34 6.76 -0.03
N MET A 60 6.83 5.58 0.38
CA MET A 60 6.96 4.43 -0.51
C MET A 60 5.61 3.95 -1.04
N GLN A 61 4.51 4.18 -0.32
CA GLN A 61 3.15 3.86 -0.77
C GLN A 61 2.80 4.59 -2.06
N ILE A 62 3.26 5.83 -2.25
CA ILE A 62 3.06 6.59 -3.49
C ILE A 62 3.75 5.89 -4.67
N GLY A 63 5.01 5.48 -4.49
CA GLY A 63 5.75 4.75 -5.52
C GLY A 63 5.13 3.39 -5.85
N LEU A 64 4.57 2.69 -4.85
CA LEU A 64 3.82 1.45 -5.06
C LEU A 64 2.51 1.71 -5.82
N ALA A 65 1.77 2.77 -5.48
CA ALA A 65 0.54 3.14 -6.19
C ALA A 65 0.81 3.44 -7.68
N PHE A 66 1.89 4.15 -8.01
CA PHE A 66 2.28 4.35 -9.41
C PHE A 66 2.64 3.04 -10.13
N ARG A 67 3.29 2.10 -9.44
CA ARG A 67 3.58 0.78 -10.01
C ARG A 67 2.30 -0.01 -10.28
N ASP A 68 1.36 0.02 -9.34
CA ASP A 68 0.07 -0.65 -9.49
C ASP A 68 -0.77 0.02 -10.59
N LEU A 69 -0.72 1.33 -10.74
CA LEU A 69 -1.37 2.03 -11.85
C LEU A 69 -0.87 1.54 -13.21
N LYS A 70 0.45 1.38 -13.35
CA LYS A 70 1.11 0.98 -14.60
C LYS A 70 1.03 -0.52 -14.88
N SER A 71 0.90 -1.35 -13.85
CA SER A 71 0.96 -2.81 -14.03
C SER A 71 -0.18 -3.32 -14.92
N HIS A 72 0.19 -3.97 -16.02
CA HIS A 72 -0.75 -4.59 -16.96
C HIS A 72 -1.62 -5.68 -16.32
N ARG A 73 -0.99 -6.59 -15.56
CA ARG A 73 -1.66 -7.82 -15.08
C ARG A 73 -2.31 -7.65 -13.70
N TYR A 74 -1.65 -6.94 -12.80
CA TYR A 74 -2.05 -6.88 -11.39
C TYR A 74 -2.59 -5.50 -10.99
N GLY A 75 -2.59 -4.57 -11.94
CA GLY A 75 -2.85 -3.17 -11.75
C GLY A 75 -4.02 -2.66 -12.57
N GLN A 76 -3.86 -1.44 -13.09
CA GLN A 76 -4.88 -0.73 -13.87
C GLN A 76 -4.44 -0.48 -15.31
N ALA A 77 -3.35 -1.11 -15.75
CA ALA A 77 -2.95 -1.18 -17.16
C ALA A 77 -2.89 0.20 -17.85
N MET A 78 -2.53 1.28 -17.13
CA MET A 78 -2.59 2.64 -17.70
C MET A 78 -1.73 2.78 -18.97
N GLU A 79 -0.62 2.04 -19.04
CA GLU A 79 0.27 2.05 -20.20
C GLU A 79 -0.39 1.43 -21.45
N ASP A 80 -1.41 0.58 -21.29
CA ASP A 80 -2.17 -0.01 -22.40
C ASP A 80 -3.14 0.99 -23.05
N SER A 81 -3.38 2.15 -22.43
CA SER A 81 -4.14 3.22 -23.06
C SER A 81 -3.41 3.83 -24.27
N LEU A 82 -2.08 3.66 -24.33
CA LEU A 82 -1.14 4.17 -25.36
C LEU A 82 -1.29 5.67 -25.69
N THR A 83 -1.96 6.42 -24.83
CA THR A 83 -2.29 7.82 -25.10
C THR A 83 -1.18 8.76 -24.64
N ARG A 84 -0.90 9.76 -25.47
CA ARG A 84 0.04 10.86 -25.16
C ARG A 84 -0.66 12.21 -25.03
N ARG A 85 -2.00 12.24 -25.13
CA ARG A 85 -2.79 13.47 -25.01
C ARG A 85 -3.01 13.77 -23.53
N GLY A 86 -2.57 14.94 -23.08
CA GLY A 86 -2.64 15.37 -21.67
C GLY A 86 -4.06 15.33 -21.10
N GLU A 87 -5.04 15.85 -21.83
CA GLU A 87 -6.46 15.87 -21.42
C GLU A 87 -7.00 14.45 -21.19
N ARG A 88 -6.70 13.52 -22.10
CA ARG A 88 -7.12 12.12 -21.96
C ARG A 88 -6.44 11.47 -20.76
N LEU A 89 -5.16 11.73 -20.53
CA LEU A 89 -4.44 11.24 -19.35
C LEU A 89 -5.06 11.76 -18.06
N GLN A 90 -5.44 13.04 -18.00
CA GLN A 90 -6.10 13.62 -16.83
C GLN A 90 -7.43 12.90 -16.51
N ILE A 91 -8.26 12.66 -17.53
CA ILE A 91 -9.52 11.93 -17.37
C ILE A 91 -9.27 10.49 -16.89
N LEU A 92 -8.31 9.78 -17.50
CA LEU A 92 -7.99 8.40 -17.11
C LEU A 92 -7.44 8.34 -15.68
N LEU A 93 -6.61 9.31 -15.27
CA LEU A 93 -6.11 9.42 -13.91
C LEU A 93 -7.24 9.71 -12.92
N LEU A 94 -8.20 10.58 -13.27
CA LEU A 94 -9.39 10.83 -12.45
C LEU A 94 -10.27 9.57 -12.29
N LEU A 95 -10.52 8.84 -13.38
CA LEU A 95 -11.25 7.58 -13.32
C LEU A 95 -10.50 6.56 -12.45
N HIS A 96 -9.18 6.50 -12.58
CA HIS A 96 -8.35 5.64 -11.75
C HIS A 96 -8.41 6.01 -10.27
N THR A 97 -8.35 7.31 -9.91
CA THR A 97 -8.43 7.74 -8.52
C THR A 97 -9.79 7.41 -7.91
N LEU A 98 -10.88 7.63 -8.65
CA LEU A 98 -12.24 7.24 -8.22
C LEU A 98 -12.37 5.72 -8.04
N ALA A 99 -11.87 4.92 -9.00
CA ALA A 99 -11.90 3.46 -8.90
C ALA A 99 -11.06 2.93 -7.72
N THR A 100 -9.91 3.56 -7.46
CA THR A 100 -9.04 3.25 -6.33
C THR A 100 -9.71 3.61 -5.02
N PHE A 101 -10.39 4.76 -4.95
CA PHE A 101 -11.15 5.18 -3.78
C PHE A 101 -12.32 4.23 -3.48
N ALA A 102 -13.11 3.86 -4.50
CA ALA A 102 -14.19 2.88 -4.36
C ALA A 102 -13.65 1.51 -3.88
N SER A 103 -12.53 1.06 -4.45
CA SER A 103 -11.86 -0.18 -4.02
C SER A 103 -11.35 -0.09 -2.59
N TRP A 104 -10.82 1.07 -2.16
CA TRP A 104 -10.37 1.26 -0.78
C TRP A 104 -11.53 1.15 0.20
N LEU A 105 -12.64 1.85 -0.06
CA LEU A 105 -13.84 1.73 0.75
C LEU A 105 -14.33 0.28 0.81
N ALA A 106 -14.37 -0.43 -0.35
CA ALA A 106 -14.89 -1.80 -0.42
C ALA A 106 -14.04 -2.75 0.44
N GLY A 107 -12.73 -2.53 0.42
CA GLY A 107 -11.78 -3.24 1.26
C GLY A 107 -12.03 -2.98 2.75
N LEU A 108 -12.25 -1.72 3.15
CA LEU A 108 -12.56 -1.38 4.54
C LEU A 108 -13.83 -2.10 5.02
N GLY A 109 -14.87 -2.13 4.17
CA GLY A 109 -16.10 -2.88 4.47
C GLY A 109 -15.85 -4.36 4.69
N CYS A 110 -15.10 -4.99 3.77
CA CYS A 110 -14.79 -6.42 3.86
C CYS A 110 -13.89 -6.78 5.04
N GLU A 111 -13.00 -5.88 5.44
CA GLU A 111 -12.19 -6.04 6.64
C GLU A 111 -13.07 -5.95 7.90
N ALA A 112 -14.04 -5.02 7.93
CA ALA A 112 -14.96 -4.87 9.06
C ALA A 112 -15.96 -6.02 9.22
N THR A 113 -16.31 -6.72 8.13
CA THR A 113 -17.22 -7.87 8.16
C THR A 113 -16.51 -9.22 8.19
N GLY A 114 -15.16 -9.22 8.17
CA GLY A 114 -14.35 -10.44 8.15
C GLY A 114 -14.29 -11.17 6.79
N ILE A 115 -15.02 -10.70 5.77
CA ILE A 115 -15.03 -11.28 4.42
C ILE A 115 -13.64 -11.24 3.77
N ALA A 116 -12.79 -10.28 4.14
CA ALA A 116 -11.42 -10.18 3.65
C ALA A 116 -10.60 -11.49 3.82
N GLN A 117 -10.96 -12.35 4.77
CA GLN A 117 -10.31 -13.65 5.00
C GLN A 117 -10.47 -14.61 3.81
N TRP A 118 -11.50 -14.46 2.98
CA TRP A 118 -11.72 -15.31 1.79
C TRP A 118 -10.64 -15.15 0.72
N LEU A 119 -9.92 -14.02 0.71
CA LEU A 119 -8.77 -13.84 -0.15
C LEU A 119 -7.53 -14.55 0.41
N SER A 120 -7.51 -14.86 1.71
CA SER A 120 -6.32 -15.35 2.41
C SER A 120 -6.01 -16.79 2.01
N PRO A 121 -4.84 -17.08 1.40
CA PRO A 121 -4.48 -18.45 1.02
C PRO A 121 -4.17 -19.33 2.22
N ARG A 122 -3.95 -18.74 3.40
CA ARG A 122 -3.69 -19.44 4.66
C ARG A 122 -4.15 -18.62 5.85
N ASN A 123 -4.36 -19.27 6.99
CA ASN A 123 -4.55 -18.58 8.25
C ASN A 123 -3.26 -17.83 8.65
N SER A 124 -3.39 -16.52 8.86
CA SER A 124 -2.30 -15.63 9.21
C SER A 124 -2.83 -14.54 10.14
N THR A 125 -2.12 -14.31 11.24
CA THR A 125 -2.38 -13.18 12.15
C THR A 125 -1.94 -11.85 11.55
N ARG A 126 -1.17 -11.87 10.46
CA ARG A 126 -0.72 -10.68 9.72
C ARG A 126 -1.59 -10.47 8.50
N LYS A 127 -1.91 -9.21 8.21
CA LYS A 127 -2.56 -8.77 6.98
C LYS A 127 -1.71 -9.14 5.75
N LEU A 128 -2.23 -10.03 4.92
CA LEU A 128 -1.52 -10.55 3.73
C LEU A 128 -1.72 -9.68 2.49
N TYR A 129 -2.91 -9.08 2.34
CA TYR A 129 -3.26 -8.23 1.20
C TYR A 129 -3.57 -6.82 1.65
N SER A 130 -3.26 -5.84 0.79
CA SER A 130 -3.65 -4.45 1.04
C SER A 130 -5.18 -4.30 0.97
N THR A 131 -5.72 -3.30 1.67
CA THR A 131 -7.16 -2.98 1.62
C THR A 131 -7.63 -2.73 0.20
N LEU A 132 -6.82 -2.04 -0.61
CA LEU A 132 -7.08 -1.82 -2.03
C LEU A 132 -7.23 -3.12 -2.80
N ARG A 133 -6.33 -4.10 -2.56
CA ARG A 133 -6.39 -5.40 -3.24
C ARG A 133 -7.63 -6.18 -2.82
N VAL A 134 -7.94 -6.20 -1.53
CA VAL A 134 -9.16 -6.85 -1.02
C VAL A 134 -10.39 -6.25 -1.69
N GLY A 135 -10.56 -4.93 -1.61
CA GLY A 135 -11.76 -4.30 -2.15
C GLY A 135 -11.88 -4.37 -3.68
N ARG A 136 -10.77 -4.33 -4.42
CA ARG A 136 -10.80 -4.61 -5.87
C ARG A 136 -11.34 -6.01 -6.14
N GLU A 137 -10.83 -7.03 -5.44
CA GLU A 137 -11.31 -8.40 -5.61
C GLU A 137 -12.77 -8.56 -5.17
N THR A 138 -13.19 -7.90 -4.09
CA THR A 138 -14.59 -7.84 -3.66
C THR A 138 -15.50 -7.33 -4.77
N LEU A 139 -15.15 -6.20 -5.39
CA LEU A 139 -15.94 -5.58 -6.44
C LEU A 139 -15.98 -6.44 -7.71
N VAL A 140 -14.83 -6.98 -8.14
CA VAL A 140 -14.74 -7.84 -9.33
C VAL A 140 -15.49 -9.16 -9.14
N ARG A 141 -15.38 -9.79 -7.96
CA ARG A 141 -16.00 -11.08 -7.66
C ARG A 141 -17.43 -10.97 -7.13
N ARG A 142 -17.92 -9.73 -6.93
CA ARG A 142 -19.26 -9.44 -6.38
C ARG A 142 -19.52 -10.19 -5.07
N TRP A 143 -18.54 -10.16 -4.16
CA TRP A 143 -18.73 -10.76 -2.83
C TRP A 143 -19.91 -10.13 -2.11
N PRO A 144 -20.58 -10.89 -1.21
CA PRO A 144 -21.78 -10.45 -0.53
C PRO A 144 -21.42 -9.32 0.45
N MET A 145 -21.43 -8.10 -0.06
CA MET A 145 -21.33 -6.90 0.76
C MET A 145 -22.71 -6.60 1.36
N GLU A 146 -22.72 -6.04 2.56
CA GLU A 146 -23.94 -5.45 3.11
C GLU A 146 -24.50 -4.40 2.15
N PRO A 147 -25.81 -4.09 2.23
CA PRO A 147 -26.37 -2.96 1.50
C PRO A 147 -25.53 -1.70 1.70
N VAL A 148 -25.40 -0.91 0.63
CA VAL A 148 -24.54 0.30 0.62
C VAL A 148 -24.87 1.24 1.78
N SER A 149 -26.13 1.33 2.20
CA SER A 149 -26.55 2.13 3.36
C SER A 149 -25.86 1.74 4.67
N ARG A 150 -25.91 0.45 5.05
CA ARG A 150 -25.23 -0.05 6.27
C ARG A 150 -23.73 0.09 6.17
N TRP A 151 -23.20 -0.10 4.98
CA TRP A 151 -21.78 0.07 4.73
C TRP A 151 -21.33 1.53 4.86
N LEU A 152 -22.11 2.48 4.35
CA LEU A 152 -21.88 3.92 4.54
C LEU A 152 -21.98 4.31 6.01
N GLU A 153 -22.91 3.74 6.78
CA GLU A 153 -23.00 3.95 8.23
C GLU A 153 -21.73 3.52 8.96
N ARG A 154 -21.19 2.32 8.65
CA ARG A 154 -19.92 1.86 9.22
C ARG A 154 -18.75 2.77 8.82
N LEU A 155 -18.74 3.28 7.59
CA LEU A 155 -17.69 4.18 7.10
C LEU A 155 -17.74 5.58 7.75
N ARG A 156 -18.90 6.02 8.27
CA ARG A 156 -18.99 7.26 9.07
C ARG A 156 -18.11 7.18 10.32
N THR A 157 -17.93 5.98 10.87
CA THR A 157 -16.97 5.69 11.94
C THR A 157 -15.75 4.97 11.35
N LEU A 158 -14.79 5.75 10.82
CA LEU A 158 -13.53 5.18 10.33
C LEU A 158 -12.88 4.31 11.42
N PRO A 159 -12.41 3.09 11.09
CA PRO A 159 -11.68 2.25 12.04
C PRO A 159 -10.50 3.00 12.66
N ASP A 160 -10.25 2.81 13.95
CA ASP A 160 -9.24 3.58 14.69
C ASP A 160 -7.85 3.47 14.05
N ALA A 161 -7.48 2.28 13.58
CA ALA A 161 -6.22 2.08 12.85
C ALA A 161 -6.08 2.92 11.57
N VAL A 162 -7.20 3.26 10.91
CA VAL A 162 -7.21 4.15 9.74
C VAL A 162 -7.20 5.60 10.18
N ARG A 163 -7.97 5.93 11.22
CA ARG A 163 -8.00 7.28 11.82
C ARG A 163 -6.61 7.69 12.31
N GLU A 164 -5.93 6.84 13.08
CA GLU A 164 -4.55 7.01 13.55
C GLU A 164 -3.53 7.11 12.42
N GLN A 165 -3.82 6.53 11.25
CA GLN A 165 -2.97 6.74 10.08
C GLN A 165 -3.20 8.11 9.45
N MET A 166 -4.42 8.63 9.45
CA MET A 166 -4.78 9.92 8.85
C MET A 166 -4.42 11.10 9.76
N THR A 167 -4.58 10.95 11.06
CA THR A 167 -4.15 11.93 12.05
C THR A 167 -2.73 11.62 12.46
N LEU A 168 -1.79 12.51 12.16
CA LEU A 168 -0.63 12.63 13.05
C LEU A 168 -1.22 13.00 14.40
N VAL A 169 -1.34 12.03 15.31
CA VAL A 169 -1.68 12.34 16.70
C VAL A 169 -0.56 13.25 17.18
N LEU A 170 -0.86 14.55 17.20
CA LEU A 170 -0.06 15.63 17.77
C LEU A 170 -0.17 15.56 19.28
#